data_AF-A0A482RGT6-F1
#
_entry.id   AF-A0A482RGT6-F1
#
_cell.length_a   1.000
_cell.length_b   1.000
_cell.length_c   1.000
_cell.angle_alpha   90.00
_cell.angle_beta   90.00
_cell.angle_gamma   90.00
#
_symmetry.space_group_name_H-M   'P 1'
#
loop_
_entity.id
_entity.type
_entity.pdbx_description
1 polymer ?
#
loop_
_entity_poly.entity_id
_entity_poly.type
_entity_poly.pdbx_seq_one_letter_code
_entity_poly.pdbx_strand_id
1 'polypeptide(L)'
;MTKGAQQALRRTMELHSSTTRFALACNNSTKIIEPIQSRCAILRYSRLADAQVLKRLKEVAAAERIPLDDSGCEALLFTAEGDMRNALNNLQSTSAGFGMAYCCQHPCPRVRARACVCVCVFA
;
A
#
# COMPACT_ATOMS: atom_id res chain seq x y z
N MET A 1 18.99 -7.82 -6.25
CA MET A 1 20.44 -7.62 -6.10
C MET A 1 21.14 -8.96 -6.16
N THR A 2 22.12 -9.13 -7.05
CA THR A 2 22.89 -10.39 -7.17
C THR A 2 23.72 -10.64 -5.91
N LYS A 3 24.05 -11.91 -5.61
CA LYS A 3 24.86 -12.26 -4.42
C LYS A 3 26.21 -11.55 -4.41
N GLY A 4 26.87 -11.42 -5.56
CA GLY A 4 28.15 -10.71 -5.69
C GLY A 4 28.05 -9.23 -5.31
N ALA A 5 26.98 -8.54 -5.75
CA ALA A 5 26.74 -7.14 -5.36
C ALA A 5 26.48 -7.00 -3.86
N GLN A 6 25.79 -7.95 -3.23
CA GLN A 6 25.59 -7.91 -1.76
C GLN A 6 26.91 -8.08 -1.01
N GLN A 7 27.83 -8.92 -1.49
CA GLN A 7 29.14 -9.09 -0.88
C GLN A 7 30.01 -7.83 -1.02
N ALA A 8 29.94 -7.15 -2.16
CA ALA A 8 30.60 -5.85 -2.33
C ALA A 8 30.01 -4.80 -1.37
N LEU A 9 28.68 -4.72 -1.25
CA LEU A 9 27.99 -3.80 -0.35
C LEU A 9 28.39 -4.03 1.11
N ARG A 10 28.46 -5.28 1.56
CA ARG A 10 28.93 -5.64 2.90
C ARG A 10 30.29 -5.02 3.20
N ARG A 11 31.25 -5.13 2.27
CA ARG A 11 32.60 -4.56 2.45
C ARG A 11 32.54 -3.04 2.57
N THR A 12 31.73 -2.39 1.74
CA THR A 12 31.52 -0.93 1.82
C THR A 12 30.92 -0.50 3.15
N MET A 13 29.95 -1.26 3.68
CA MET A 13 29.33 -1.01 4.98
C MET A 13 30.32 -1.16 6.14
N GLU A 14 31.23 -2.13 6.07
CA GLU A 14 32.30 -2.31 7.07
C GLU A 14 33.28 -1.12 7.04
N LEU A 15 33.74 -0.72 5.84
CA LEU A 15 34.72 0.36 5.64
C LEU A 15 34.21 1.74 6.08
N HIS A 16 32.92 2.03 5.84
CA HIS A 16 32.33 3.37 6.08
C HIS A 16 31.35 3.37 7.25
N SER A 17 31.50 2.44 8.20
CA SER A 17 30.59 2.28 9.33
C SER A 17 30.56 3.48 10.30
N SER A 18 31.63 4.27 10.36
CA SER A 18 31.75 5.45 11.22
C SER A 18 31.18 6.73 10.60
N THR A 19 31.18 6.85 9.27
CA THR A 19 30.82 8.07 8.55
C THR A 19 29.42 8.01 7.94
N THR A 20 28.94 6.81 7.56
CA THR A 20 27.70 6.64 6.80
C THR A 20 26.76 5.64 7.48
N ARG A 21 25.47 5.98 7.56
CA ARG A 21 24.41 5.06 7.98
C ARG A 21 23.68 4.53 6.75
N PHE A 22 23.50 3.21 6.70
CA PHE A 22 22.83 2.53 5.59
C PHE A 22 21.41 2.14 6.00
N ALA A 23 20.44 2.39 5.13
CA ALA A 23 19.07 1.90 5.25
C ALA A 23 18.73 1.05 4.03
N LEU A 24 18.27 -0.18 4.25
CA LEU A 24 17.93 -1.13 3.18
C LEU A 24 16.45 -1.47 3.27
N ALA A 25 15.71 -1.14 2.22
CA ALA A 25 14.32 -1.56 2.07
C ALA A 25 14.25 -2.86 1.26
N CYS A 26 13.62 -3.90 1.82
CA CYS A 26 13.43 -5.16 1.13
C CYS A 26 12.10 -5.82 1.54
N ASN A 27 11.41 -6.43 0.57
CA ASN A 27 10.14 -7.13 0.82
C ASN A 27 10.36 -8.52 1.44
N ASN A 28 11.54 -9.10 1.21
CA ASN A 28 11.88 -10.42 1.72
C ASN A 28 13.31 -10.43 2.27
N SER A 29 13.42 -10.55 3.59
CA SER A 29 14.69 -10.59 4.30
C SER A 29 15.51 -11.85 3.98
N THR A 30 14.89 -12.97 3.59
CA THR A 30 15.62 -14.22 3.29
C THR A 30 16.50 -14.10 2.03
N LYS A 31 16.19 -13.14 1.15
CA LYS A 31 17.00 -12.84 -0.04
C LYS A 31 18.24 -12.00 0.28
N ILE A 32 18.38 -11.51 1.51
CA ILE A 32 19.53 -10.74 1.98
C ILE A 32 20.53 -11.70 2.64
N ILE A 33 21.81 -11.58 2.30
CA ILE A 33 22.86 -12.39 2.93
C ILE A 33 22.94 -12.13 4.45
N GLU A 34 23.17 -13.19 5.23
CA GLU A 34 23.29 -13.12 6.70
C GLU A 34 24.27 -12.03 7.20
N PRO A 35 25.44 -11.79 6.57
CA PRO A 35 26.38 -10.75 7.03
C PRO A 35 25.83 -9.33 7.02
N ILE A 36 24.83 -9.03 6.19
CA ILE A 36 24.16 -7.72 6.20
C ILE A 36 23.09 -7.70 7.29
N GLN A 37 22.35 -8.80 7.45
CA GLN A 37 21.31 -8.93 8.47
C GLN A 37 21.86 -8.81 9.88
N SER A 38 23.03 -9.40 10.18
CA SER A 38 23.64 -9.32 11.51
C SER A 38 24.13 -7.91 11.89
N ARG A 39 24.32 -7.02 10.91
CA ARG A 39 24.80 -5.64 11.12
C ARG A 39 23.70 -4.59 11.14
N CYS A 40 22.51 -4.95 10.68
CA CYS A 40 21.39 -4.04 10.56
C CYS A 40 20.31 -4.36 11.59
N ALA A 41 19.70 -3.33 12.16
CA ALA A 41 18.45 -3.51 12.90
C ALA A 41 17.33 -3.90 11.92
N ILE A 42 16.75 -5.08 12.09
CA ILE A 42 15.67 -5.58 11.23
C ILE A 42 14.35 -5.04 11.75
N LEU A 43 13.80 -4.06 11.03
CA LEU A 43 12.44 -3.59 11.26
C LEU A 43 11.49 -4.33 10.33
N ARG A 44 10.57 -5.11 10.89
CA ARG A 44 9.55 -5.85 10.12
C ARG A 44 8.27 -5.03 10.08
N TYR A 45 7.84 -4.67 8.88
CA TYR A 45 6.53 -4.06 8.64
C TYR A 45 5.52 -5.17 8.36
N SER A 46 4.53 -5.32 9.23
CA SER A 46 3.36 -6.16 8.98
C SER A 46 2.34 -5.40 8.13
N ARG A 47 1.36 -6.13 7.59
CA ARG A 47 0.17 -5.50 7.00
C ARG A 47 -0.51 -4.62 8.05
N LEU A 48 -1.11 -3.52 7.59
CA LEU A 48 -1.85 -2.63 8.47
C LEU A 48 -3.16 -3.30 8.90
N ALA A 49 -3.58 -3.01 10.13
CA ALA A 49 -4.91 -3.43 10.58
C ALA A 49 -5.98 -2.60 9.86
N ASP A 50 -7.12 -3.20 9.56
CA ASP A 50 -8.21 -2.56 8.83
C ASP A 50 -8.66 -1.25 9.48
N ALA A 51 -8.70 -1.18 10.81
CA ALA A 51 -9.01 0.03 11.56
C ALA A 51 -8.01 1.17 11.29
N GLN A 52 -6.72 0.85 11.12
CA GLN A 52 -5.68 1.84 10.80
C GLN A 52 -5.81 2.32 9.36
N VAL A 53 -6.13 1.41 8.44
CA VAL A 53 -6.38 1.72 7.03
C VAL A 53 -7.60 2.64 6.90
N LEU A 54 -8.70 2.30 7.58
CA LEU A 54 -9.94 3.08 7.58
C LEU A 54 -9.70 4.50 8.10
N LYS A 55 -8.99 4.64 9.22
CA LYS A 55 -8.66 5.95 9.79
C LYS A 55 -7.91 6.82 8.78
N ARG A 56 -6.90 6.25 8.10
CA ARG A 56 -6.11 6.98 7.10
C ARG A 56 -6.90 7.31 5.85
N LEU A 57 -7.77 6.42 5.37
CA LEU A 57 -8.66 6.69 4.25
C LEU A 57 -9.61 7.86 4.55
N LYS A 58 -10.20 7.90 5.75
CA LYS A 58 -11.08 9.00 6.16
C LYS A 58 -10.32 10.33 6.25
N GLU A 59 -9.09 10.32 6.76
CA GLU A 59 -8.21 11.52 6.79
C GLU A 59 -7.92 12.05 5.37
N VAL A 60 -7.57 11.17 4.43
CA VAL A 60 -7.26 11.55 3.04
C VAL A 60 -8.51 12.04 2.32
N ALA A 61 -9.63 11.34 2.45
CA ALA A 61 -10.89 11.74 1.81
C ALA A 61 -11.38 13.11 2.32
N ALA A 62 -11.22 13.40 3.61
CA ALA A 62 -11.54 14.71 4.17
C ALA A 62 -10.62 15.82 3.62
N ALA A 63 -9.31 15.53 3.47
CA ALA A 63 -8.35 16.48 2.91
C ALA A 63 -8.62 16.79 1.43
N GLU A 64 -8.99 15.78 0.64
CA GLU A 64 -9.31 15.92 -0.79
C GLU A 64 -10.77 16.32 -1.05
N ARG A 65 -11.60 16.44 0.00
CA ARG A 65 -13.05 16.74 -0.06
C ARG A 65 -13.81 15.76 -0.95
N ILE A 66 -13.43 14.48 -0.90
CA ILE A 66 -14.10 13.41 -1.63
C ILE A 66 -15.29 12.94 -0.77
N PRO A 67 -16.52 12.94 -1.31
CA PRO A 67 -17.66 12.34 -0.64
C PRO A 67 -17.47 10.83 -0.60
N LEU A 68 -17.29 10.32 0.62
CA LEU A 68 -17.02 8.91 0.91
C LEU A 68 -18.14 8.38 1.80
N ASP A 69 -18.87 7.38 1.31
CA ASP A 69 -19.90 6.68 2.08
C ASP A 69 -19.26 5.56 2.92
N ASP A 70 -19.88 5.20 4.06
CA ASP A 70 -19.37 4.12 4.91
C ASP A 70 -19.38 2.76 4.16
N SER A 71 -20.35 2.52 3.27
CA SER A 71 -20.35 1.34 2.39
C SER A 71 -19.19 1.32 1.39
N GLY A 72 -18.79 2.50 0.90
CA GLY A 72 -17.63 2.67 0.04
C GLY A 72 -16.31 2.44 0.79
N CYS A 73 -16.24 2.85 2.07
CA CYS A 73 -15.09 2.58 2.93
C CYS A 73 -14.86 1.08 3.11
N GLU A 74 -15.92 0.31 3.41
CA GLU A 74 -15.83 -1.14 3.59
C GLU A 74 -15.39 -1.84 2.31
N ALA A 75 -15.91 -1.44 1.15
CA ALA A 75 -15.48 -1.98 -0.14
C ALA A 75 -14.00 -1.69 -0.45
N LEU A 76 -13.52 -0.48 -0.14
CA LEU A 76 -12.11 -0.12 -0.30
C LEU A 76 -11.20 -0.88 0.67
N LEU A 77 -11.66 -1.14 1.89
CA LEU A 77 -10.92 -1.96 2.86
C LEU A 77 -10.82 -3.41 2.42
N PHE A 78 -11.93 -3.98 1.97
CA PHE A 78 -11.98 -5.36 1.48
C PHE A 78 -11.01 -5.57 0.31
N THR A 79 -10.92 -4.60 -0.60
CA THR A 79 -10.07 -4.68 -1.79
C THR A 79 -8.60 -4.33 -1.53
N ALA A 80 -8.31 -3.62 -0.44
CA ALA A 80 -6.96 -3.24 -0.08
C ALA A 80 -6.17 -4.38 0.59
N GLU A 81 -6.83 -5.35 1.24
CA GLU A 81 -6.21 -6.47 1.96
C GLU A 81 -5.04 -6.05 2.91
N GLY A 82 -5.15 -4.88 3.53
CA GLY A 82 -4.12 -4.32 4.42
C GLY A 82 -2.94 -3.61 3.72
N ASP A 83 -2.98 -3.44 2.39
CA ASP A 83 -2.07 -2.60 1.62
C ASP A 83 -2.65 -1.19 1.42
N MET A 84 -2.07 -0.22 2.12
CA MET A 84 -2.45 1.19 2.01
C MET A 84 -2.26 1.77 0.62
N ARG A 85 -1.26 1.30 -0.16
CA ARG A 85 -1.04 1.80 -1.52
C ARG A 85 -2.20 1.40 -2.42
N ASN A 86 -2.66 0.16 -2.32
CA ASN A 86 -3.81 -0.31 -3.09
C ASN A 86 -5.08 0.43 -2.67
N ALA A 87 -5.29 0.62 -1.36
CA ALA A 87 -6.42 1.39 -0.84
C ALA A 87 -6.51 2.81 -1.44
N LEU A 88 -5.38 3.54 -1.45
CA LEU A 88 -5.32 4.90 -1.97
C LEU A 88 -5.44 4.95 -3.49
N ASN A 89 -4.80 4.04 -4.21
CA ASN A 89 -4.93 3.96 -5.66
C ASN A 89 -6.38 3.67 -6.09
N ASN A 90 -7.07 2.78 -5.36
CA ASN A 90 -8.48 2.48 -5.61
C ASN A 90 -9.36 3.70 -5.31
N LEU A 91 -9.13 4.39 -4.18
CA LEU A 91 -9.84 5.62 -3.84
C LEU A 91 -9.66 6.69 -4.93
N GLN A 92 -8.42 6.93 -5.36
CA GLN A 92 -8.09 7.89 -6.41
C GLN A 92 -8.73 7.53 -7.76
N SER A 93 -8.69 6.24 -8.13
CA SER A 93 -9.29 5.76 -9.38
C SER A 93 -10.81 5.95 -9.39
N THR A 94 -11.47 5.67 -8.26
CA THR A 94 -12.91 5.87 -8.10
C THR A 94 -13.27 7.36 -8.11
N SER A 95 -12.49 8.20 -7.42
CA SER A 95 -12.67 9.65 -7.43
C SER A 95 -12.52 10.25 -8.84
N ALA A 96 -11.48 9.86 -9.58
CA ALA A 96 -11.26 10.32 -10.95
C ALA A 96 -12.35 9.83 -11.94
N GLY A 97 -12.90 8.63 -11.73
CA GLY A 97 -13.94 8.05 -12.61
C GLY A 97 -15.35 8.55 -12.34
N PHE A 98 -15.70 8.78 -11.07
CA PHE A 98 -17.09 8.96 -10.63
C PHE A 98 -17.36 10.26 -9.88
N GLY A 99 -16.31 10.95 -9.45
CA GLY A 99 -16.42 12.10 -8.54
C GLY A 99 -16.87 11.74 -7.12
N MET A 100 -17.34 10.51 -6.86
CA MET A 100 -17.83 10.01 -5.57
C MET A 100 -17.53 8.51 -5.39
N ALA A 101 -17.29 8.06 -4.17
CA ALA A 101 -17.03 6.65 -3.84
C ALA A 101 -18.23 6.02 -3.11
N TYR A 102 -19.10 5.33 -3.86
CA TYR A 102 -20.26 4.56 -3.34
C TYR A 102 -20.17 3.08 -3.76
N CYS A 103 -20.69 2.18 -2.91
CA CYS A 103 -20.80 0.76 -3.23
C CYS A 103 -22.02 0.53 -4.15
N CYS A 104 -21.80 0.16 -5.41
CA CYS A 104 -22.86 -0.17 -6.36
C CYS A 104 -23.41 -1.59 -6.14
N GLN A 105 -24.17 -1.84 -5.07
CA GLN A 105 -25.04 -3.02 -5.01
C GLN A 105 -26.45 -2.64 -5.51
N HIS A 106 -26.78 -3.16 -6.70
CA HIS A 106 -27.91 -2.92 -7.64
C HIS A 106 -29.27 -2.36 -7.16
N PRO A 107 -30.10 -1.75 -8.06
CA PRO A 107 -29.85 -1.22 -9.40
C PRO A 107 -30.04 0.32 -9.46
N CYS A 108 -29.05 1.06 -9.97
CA CYS A 108 -29.20 2.51 -10.21
C CYS A 108 -29.69 2.79 -11.64
N PRO A 109 -30.85 3.44 -11.86
CA PRO A 109 -31.43 3.65 -13.18
C PRO A 109 -30.81 4.81 -14.00
N ARG A 110 -29.72 5.43 -13.53
CA ARG A 110 -29.23 6.70 -14.10
C ARG A 110 -27.78 6.72 -14.61
N VAL A 111 -26.98 5.69 -14.37
CA VAL A 111 -25.56 5.69 -14.77
C VAL A 111 -25.38 4.78 -15.98
N ARG A 112 -25.13 5.39 -17.15
CA ARG A 112 -24.83 4.69 -18.41
C ARG A 112 -23.73 3.64 -18.18
N ALA A 113 -23.97 2.45 -18.74
CA ALA A 113 -23.30 1.17 -18.55
C ALA A 113 -21.79 1.06 -18.89
N ARG A 114 -21.00 2.14 -18.82
CA ARG A 114 -19.53 2.10 -18.97
C ARG A 114 -18.77 2.44 -17.70
N ALA A 115 -19.47 2.93 -16.70
CA ALA A 115 -18.90 3.41 -15.46
C ALA A 115 -19.47 2.57 -14.30
N CYS A 116 -19.50 1.26 -14.47
CA CYS A 116 -19.59 0.36 -13.33
C CYS A 116 -18.16 -0.13 -13.15
N VAL A 117 -17.32 0.66 -12.47
CA VAL A 117 -16.26 0.02 -11.68
C VAL A 117 -17.00 -0.58 -10.49
N CYS A 118 -17.82 -1.58 -10.80
CA CYS A 118 -17.91 -2.73 -9.95
C CYS A 118 -16.43 -3.04 -9.72
N VAL A 119 -15.97 -2.79 -8.51
CA VAL A 119 -14.77 -3.45 -8.02
C VAL A 119 -15.17 -4.92 -7.98
N CYS A 120 -15.31 -5.50 -9.18
CA CYS A 120 -15.39 -6.91 -9.42
C CYS A 120 -14.04 -7.38 -8.94
N VAL A 121 -14.02 -7.70 -7.65
CA VAL A 121 -13.39 -8.87 -7.09
C VAL A 121 -13.72 -10.04 -8.02
N PHE A 122 -13.09 -10.07 -9.20
CA PHE A 122 -12.66 -11.33 -9.74
C PHE A 122 -11.36 -11.62 -8.99
N ALA A 123 -11.51 -12.52 -8.02
CA ALA A 123 -10.41 -13.31 -7.50
C ALA A 123 -9.54 -13.85 -8.65
#